data_AF-A0A8H8RUF2-F1
#
_entry.id   AF-A0A8H8RUF2-F1
#
_cell.length_a   1.000
_cell.length_b   1.000
_cell.length_c   1.000
_cell.angle_alpha   90.00
_cell.angle_beta   90.00
_cell.angle_gamma   90.00
#
_symmetry.space_group_name_H-M   'P 1'
#
loop_
_entity.id
_entity.type
_entity.pdbx_description
1 polymer ?
#
loop_
_entity_poly.entity_id
_entity_poly.type
_entity_poly.pdbx_seq_one_letter_code
_entity_poly.pdbx_strand_id
1 'polypeptide(L)'
;MTNQLLYYTLPPIIKFMYCREKRLWIVMPALALVHFTSFLDQTAITTSLPAIVSALHTGSSISWVAASFVTASTSIQLISSRVSDIFGRKLCLISALTIMGLGNLLSGFSQTPAHLYATRALTGFGAEAINALVQIAISDITPLHERGYYFGIVGISVAVGNGLGPVIGGALTQSVSWRLAFWFVCPLIALAVLYLGLVFPTASTPGDIWRKINLVDWVGVILNMAAIILILIPLSQGGLPNAWKSATNIVMLITGLLLLTSFVALEFWVIKFPILPSKPPKLLYAIKTPANQMNGA
;
A
#
# COMPACT_ATOMS: atom_id res chain seq x y z
N MET A 1 -24.86 1.33 35.11
CA MET A 1 -25.48 2.60 34.61
C MET A 1 -24.45 3.69 34.28
N THR A 2 -23.21 3.61 34.76
CA THR A 2 -22.18 4.66 34.57
C THR A 2 -21.59 4.74 33.16
N ASN A 3 -21.65 3.67 32.36
CA ASN A 3 -21.05 3.64 31.01
C ASN A 3 -21.93 4.24 29.89
N GLN A 4 -23.23 4.48 30.12
CA GLN A 4 -24.14 4.99 29.09
C GLN A 4 -24.11 6.52 28.94
N LEU A 5 -23.81 7.25 30.01
CA LEU A 5 -23.79 8.71 29.98
C LEU A 5 -22.52 9.28 29.34
N LEU A 6 -21.39 8.59 29.49
CA LEU A 6 -20.11 8.93 28.83
C LEU A 6 -20.16 8.70 27.31
N TYR A 7 -21.05 7.83 26.82
CA TYR A 7 -21.23 7.60 25.38
C TYR A 7 -21.73 8.85 24.65
N TYR A 8 -22.60 9.65 25.27
CA TYR A 8 -23.25 10.79 24.60
C TYR A 8 -22.37 12.03 24.46
N THR A 9 -21.33 12.16 25.28
CA THR A 9 -20.43 13.33 25.29
C THR A 9 -19.24 13.19 24.35
N LEU A 10 -19.03 12.00 23.77
CA LEU A 10 -17.85 11.72 22.96
C LEU A 10 -18.09 12.11 21.49
N PRO A 11 -17.09 12.71 20.82
CA PRO A 11 -17.15 13.03 19.40
C PRO A 11 -17.41 11.75 18.56
N PRO A 12 -18.08 11.86 17.39
CA PRO A 12 -18.54 10.72 16.61
C PRO A 12 -17.46 9.69 16.24
N ILE A 13 -16.20 10.12 16.14
CA ILE A 13 -15.03 9.24 15.93
C ILE A 13 -14.81 8.29 17.12
N ILE A 14 -15.00 8.75 18.36
CA ILE A 14 -14.81 7.94 19.57
C ILE A 14 -16.03 7.03 19.83
N LYS A 15 -17.24 7.44 19.44
CA LYS A 15 -18.41 6.54 19.42
C LYS A 15 -18.22 5.35 18.48
N PHE A 16 -17.41 5.51 17.42
CA PHE A 16 -17.04 4.43 16.51
C PHE A 16 -16.07 3.42 17.17
N MET A 17 -15.18 3.93 18.03
CA MET A 17 -14.20 3.15 18.81
C MET A 17 -14.86 2.20 19.84
N TYR A 18 -16.10 2.49 20.25
CA TYR A 18 -16.89 1.66 21.18
C TYR A 18 -17.89 0.74 20.46
N CYS A 19 -17.71 0.45 19.17
CA CYS A 19 -18.56 -0.53 18.49
C CYS A 19 -18.05 -1.96 18.71
N ARG A 20 -18.29 -2.47 19.94
CA ARG A 20 -18.47 -3.87 20.36
C ARG A 20 -17.44 -4.88 19.83
N GLU A 21 -16.55 -5.39 20.69
CA GLU A 21 -15.54 -6.45 20.45
C GLU A 21 -15.91 -7.43 19.31
N LYS A 22 -17.15 -7.92 19.28
CA LYS A 22 -17.70 -8.81 18.24
C LYS A 22 -17.53 -8.33 16.80
N ARG A 23 -17.62 -7.02 16.50
CA ARG A 23 -17.47 -6.49 15.13
C ARG A 23 -16.00 -6.43 14.72
N LEU A 24 -15.11 -6.17 15.66
CA LEU A 24 -13.66 -6.17 15.43
C LEU A 24 -13.17 -7.56 14.99
N TRP A 25 -13.68 -8.62 15.65
CA TRP A 25 -13.40 -10.01 15.29
C TRP A 25 -13.85 -10.41 13.87
N ILE A 26 -14.81 -9.69 13.27
CA ILE A 26 -15.27 -9.94 11.89
C ILE A 26 -14.44 -9.11 10.90
N VAL A 27 -14.05 -7.88 11.26
CA VAL A 27 -13.28 -6.98 10.38
C VAL A 27 -11.82 -7.41 10.27
N MET A 28 -11.21 -7.91 11.35
CA MET A 28 -9.79 -8.29 11.38
C MET A 28 -9.45 -9.40 10.36
N PRO A 29 -10.20 -10.50 10.24
CA PRO A 29 -9.98 -11.50 9.21
C PRO A 29 -10.12 -10.94 7.79
N ALA A 30 -11.00 -9.96 7.56
CA ALA A 30 -11.16 -9.33 6.24
C ALA A 30 -9.91 -8.53 5.87
N LEU A 31 -9.38 -7.74 6.81
CA LEU A 31 -8.13 -7.01 6.62
C LEU A 31 -6.94 -7.97 6.44
N ALA A 32 -6.89 -9.04 7.22
CA ALA A 32 -5.87 -10.08 7.08
C ALA A 32 -5.92 -10.76 5.71
N LEU A 33 -7.10 -11.13 5.21
CA LEU A 33 -7.27 -11.74 3.88
C LEU A 33 -6.81 -10.80 2.76
N VAL A 34 -7.20 -9.53 2.84
CA VAL A 34 -6.80 -8.49 1.88
C VAL A 34 -5.28 -8.31 1.87
N HIS A 35 -4.65 -8.24 3.05
CA HIS A 35 -3.21 -8.08 3.19
C HIS A 35 -2.44 -9.33 2.73
N PHE A 36 -2.92 -10.51 3.11
CA PHE A 36 -2.42 -11.80 2.65
C PHE A 36 -2.41 -11.87 1.12
N THR A 37 -3.51 -11.49 0.47
CA THR A 37 -3.63 -11.51 -0.99
C THR A 37 -2.56 -10.64 -1.67
N SER A 38 -2.28 -9.47 -1.11
CA SER A 38 -1.25 -8.54 -1.60
C SER A 38 0.17 -9.14 -1.52
N PHE A 39 0.54 -9.68 -0.36
CA PHE A 39 1.87 -10.28 -0.16
C PHE A 39 2.06 -11.61 -0.91
N LEU A 40 1.00 -12.39 -1.01
CA LEU A 40 0.99 -13.62 -1.79
C LEU A 40 1.31 -13.34 -3.25
N ASP A 41 0.67 -12.33 -3.86
CA ASP A 41 0.93 -11.89 -5.24
C ASP A 41 2.36 -11.39 -5.41
N GLN A 42 2.79 -10.48 -4.55
CA GLN A 42 4.11 -9.86 -4.60
C GLN A 42 5.24 -10.91 -4.62
N THR A 43 5.08 -11.99 -3.86
CA THR A 43 6.11 -13.04 -3.73
C THR A 43 5.95 -14.19 -4.71
N ALA A 44 4.74 -14.51 -5.17
CA ALA A 44 4.49 -15.63 -6.10
C ALA A 44 5.21 -15.49 -7.45
N ILE A 45 5.44 -14.27 -7.90
CA ILE A 45 6.02 -13.98 -9.21
C ILE A 45 7.51 -14.33 -9.26
N THR A 46 8.19 -14.26 -8.11
CA THR A 46 9.66 -14.42 -8.01
C THR A 46 10.14 -15.77 -8.53
N THR A 47 9.38 -16.84 -8.32
CA THR A 47 9.69 -18.20 -8.80
C THR A 47 9.29 -18.44 -10.25
N SER A 48 8.41 -17.61 -10.80
CA SER A 48 7.98 -17.65 -12.20
C SER A 48 8.91 -16.87 -13.15
N LEU A 49 9.80 -16.02 -12.61
CA LEU A 49 10.67 -15.15 -13.41
C LEU A 49 11.44 -15.88 -14.53
N PRO A 50 12.09 -17.05 -14.29
CA PRO A 50 12.82 -17.74 -15.37
C PRO A 50 11.91 -18.20 -16.51
N ALA A 51 10.70 -18.67 -16.19
CA ALA A 51 9.73 -19.09 -17.20
C ALA A 51 9.19 -17.90 -18.01
N ILE A 52 8.99 -16.75 -17.37
CA ILE A 52 8.59 -15.50 -18.03
C ILE A 52 9.67 -15.04 -19.01
N VAL A 53 10.95 -15.11 -18.62
CA VAL A 53 12.09 -14.73 -19.48
C VAL A 53 12.14 -15.57 -20.74
N SER A 54 12.00 -16.89 -20.59
CA SER A 54 11.98 -17.82 -21.71
C SER A 54 10.80 -17.57 -22.65
N ALA A 55 9.61 -17.31 -22.09
CA ALA A 55 8.41 -17.09 -22.89
C ALA A 55 8.36 -15.75 -23.62
N LEU A 56 8.85 -14.67 -23.01
CA LEU A 56 8.78 -13.31 -23.54
C LEU A 56 10.10 -12.80 -24.14
N HIS A 57 11.15 -13.63 -24.13
CA HIS A 57 12.48 -13.30 -24.64
C HIS A 57 13.03 -11.97 -24.07
N THR A 58 12.84 -11.74 -22.77
CA THR A 58 13.22 -10.47 -22.11
C THR A 58 14.73 -10.25 -22.05
N GLY A 59 15.53 -11.32 -22.05
CA GLY A 59 16.98 -11.23 -21.96
C GLY A 59 17.43 -10.39 -20.76
N SER A 60 18.18 -9.32 -21.02
CA SER A 60 18.69 -8.40 -19.99
C SER A 60 17.63 -7.47 -19.37
N SER A 61 16.43 -7.38 -19.95
CA SER A 61 15.36 -6.52 -19.42
C SER A 61 14.52 -7.18 -18.32
N ILE A 62 14.83 -8.40 -17.90
CA ILE A 62 14.11 -9.11 -16.83
C ILE A 62 14.00 -8.29 -15.53
N SER A 63 15.01 -7.50 -15.19
CA SER A 63 15.02 -6.67 -13.97
C SER A 63 13.85 -5.69 -13.92
N TRP A 64 13.31 -5.29 -15.07
CA TRP A 64 12.14 -4.42 -15.15
C TRP A 64 10.86 -5.05 -14.61
N VAL A 65 10.74 -6.38 -14.55
CA VAL A 65 9.54 -7.03 -13.97
C VAL A 65 9.38 -6.66 -12.50
N ALA A 66 10.46 -6.76 -11.72
CA ALA A 66 10.46 -6.40 -10.31
C ALA A 66 10.57 -4.88 -10.13
N ALA A 67 11.41 -4.20 -10.94
CA ALA A 67 11.62 -2.77 -10.81
C ALA A 67 10.34 -1.97 -11.07
N SER A 68 9.52 -2.32 -12.08
CA SER A 68 8.29 -1.59 -12.37
C SER A 68 7.26 -1.74 -11.26
N PHE A 69 7.16 -2.94 -10.67
CA PHE A 69 6.32 -3.19 -9.50
C PHE A 69 6.77 -2.33 -8.31
N VAL A 70 8.03 -2.46 -7.89
CA VAL A 70 8.56 -1.76 -6.70
C VAL A 70 8.49 -0.24 -6.90
N THR A 71 8.82 0.27 -8.08
CA THR A 71 8.77 1.71 -8.36
C THR A 71 7.35 2.27 -8.25
N ALA A 72 6.36 1.55 -8.79
CA ALA A 72 4.97 1.95 -8.68
C ALA A 72 4.46 1.84 -7.23
N SER A 73 4.84 0.77 -6.52
CA SER A 73 4.51 0.55 -5.11
C SER A 73 5.03 1.67 -4.21
N THR A 74 6.32 2.01 -4.31
CA THR A 74 6.89 3.09 -3.49
C THR A 74 6.24 4.45 -3.80
N SER A 75 5.91 4.71 -5.06
CA SER A 75 5.28 5.96 -5.50
C SER A 75 3.90 6.18 -4.88
N ILE A 76 3.09 5.13 -4.80
CA ILE A 76 1.69 5.21 -4.35
C ILE A 76 1.55 5.26 -2.83
N GLN A 77 2.53 4.72 -2.08
CA GLN A 77 2.43 4.52 -0.63
C GLN A 77 1.98 5.77 0.15
N LEU A 78 2.62 6.92 -0.11
CA LEU A 78 2.28 8.18 0.55
C LEU A 78 0.93 8.74 0.08
N ILE A 79 0.63 8.60 -1.21
CA ILE A 79 -0.58 9.14 -1.84
C ILE A 79 -1.83 8.42 -1.31
N SER A 80 -1.78 7.09 -1.20
CA SER A 80 -2.89 6.28 -0.70
C SER A 80 -3.32 6.66 0.71
N SER A 81 -2.35 7.05 1.55
CA SER A 81 -2.64 7.48 2.92
C SER A 81 -3.58 8.69 2.95
N ARG A 82 -3.32 9.70 2.11
CA ARG A 82 -4.14 10.92 2.04
C ARG A 82 -5.44 10.76 1.29
N VAL A 83 -5.41 10.05 0.16
CA VAL A 83 -6.63 9.77 -0.61
C VAL A 83 -7.66 9.06 0.28
N SER A 84 -7.22 8.17 1.16
CA SER A 84 -8.13 7.48 2.06
C SER A 84 -8.69 8.29 3.22
N ASP A 85 -8.03 9.36 3.63
CA ASP A 85 -8.61 10.33 4.58
C ASP A 85 -9.79 11.07 3.94
N ILE A 86 -9.74 11.30 2.62
CA ILE A 86 -10.73 12.07 1.87
C ILE A 86 -11.92 11.20 1.43
N PHE A 87 -11.63 10.07 0.78
CA PHE A 87 -12.64 9.18 0.19
C PHE A 87 -13.15 8.10 1.15
N GLY A 88 -12.50 7.95 2.30
CA GLY A 88 -12.79 6.92 3.28
C GLY A 88 -12.07 5.59 3.00
N ARG A 89 -11.85 4.82 4.06
CA ARG A 89 -11.04 3.59 4.02
C ARG A 89 -11.62 2.50 3.11
N LYS A 90 -12.93 2.24 3.22
CA LYS A 90 -13.60 1.14 2.49
C LYS A 90 -13.48 1.27 0.98
N LEU A 91 -13.82 2.45 0.45
CA LEU A 91 -13.81 2.70 -0.99
C LEU A 91 -12.38 2.60 -1.53
N CYS A 92 -11.41 3.16 -0.80
CA CYS A 92 -10.00 3.08 -1.19
C CYS A 92 -9.49 1.63 -1.22
N LEU A 93 -9.79 0.82 -0.20
CA LEU A 93 -9.38 -0.59 -0.17
C LEU A 93 -10.00 -1.40 -1.32
N ILE A 94 -11.29 -1.22 -1.60
CA ILE A 94 -11.95 -1.90 -2.72
C ILE A 94 -11.33 -1.45 -4.05
N SER A 95 -11.11 -0.15 -4.23
CA SER A 95 -10.48 0.37 -5.46
C SER A 95 -9.06 -0.17 -5.66
N ALA A 96 -8.27 -0.26 -4.59
CA ALA A 96 -6.91 -0.79 -4.63
C ALA A 96 -6.89 -2.29 -4.97
N LEU A 97 -7.81 -3.07 -4.40
CA LEU A 97 -8.03 -4.47 -4.77
C LEU A 97 -8.43 -4.62 -6.23
N THR A 98 -9.35 -3.79 -6.74
CA THR A 98 -9.75 -3.83 -8.14
C THR A 98 -8.58 -3.49 -9.06
N ILE A 99 -7.78 -2.46 -8.73
CA ILE A 99 -6.58 -2.08 -9.51
C ILE A 99 -5.57 -3.24 -9.53
N MET A 100 -5.29 -3.84 -8.38
CA MET A 100 -4.40 -5.01 -8.28
C MET A 100 -4.93 -6.20 -9.10
N GLY A 101 -6.23 -6.46 -9.02
CA GLY A 101 -6.88 -7.56 -9.74
C GLY A 101 -6.85 -7.37 -11.25
N LEU A 102 -7.14 -6.16 -11.72
CA LEU A 102 -7.03 -5.82 -13.14
C LEU A 102 -5.58 -5.92 -13.64
N GLY A 103 -4.62 -5.41 -12.87
CA GLY A 103 -3.21 -5.54 -13.20
C GLY A 103 -2.77 -7.00 -13.32
N ASN A 104 -3.21 -7.88 -12.41
CA ASN A 104 -2.89 -9.29 -12.45
C ASN A 104 -3.56 -10.02 -13.62
N LEU A 105 -4.83 -9.72 -13.87
CA LEU A 105 -5.57 -10.26 -15.00
C LEU A 105 -4.87 -9.92 -16.32
N LEU A 106 -4.56 -8.64 -16.54
CA LEU A 106 -3.86 -8.15 -17.73
C LEU A 106 -2.46 -8.74 -17.87
N SER A 107 -1.74 -8.92 -16.76
CA SER A 107 -0.41 -9.52 -16.77
C SER A 107 -0.40 -10.96 -17.24
N GLY A 108 -1.42 -11.76 -16.91
CA GLY A 108 -1.55 -13.11 -17.45
C GLY A 108 -1.80 -13.13 -18.97
N PHE A 109 -2.41 -12.08 -19.52
CA PHE A 109 -2.58 -11.90 -20.97
C PHE A 109 -1.40 -11.19 -21.65
N SER A 110 -0.30 -10.94 -20.95
CA SER A 110 0.85 -10.27 -21.53
C SER A 110 1.50 -11.12 -22.64
N GLN A 111 1.81 -10.44 -23.75
CA GLN A 111 2.44 -11.00 -24.94
C GLN A 111 3.81 -10.37 -25.23
N THR A 112 4.09 -9.20 -24.64
CA THR A 112 5.35 -8.48 -24.80
C THR A 112 5.93 -8.09 -23.43
N PRO A 113 7.26 -7.98 -23.31
CA PRO A 113 7.91 -7.50 -22.09
C PRO A 113 7.36 -6.15 -21.60
N ALA A 114 7.22 -5.19 -22.50
CA ALA A 114 6.72 -3.85 -22.17
C ALA A 114 5.28 -3.87 -21.63
N HIS A 115 4.42 -4.71 -22.22
CA HIS A 115 3.07 -4.92 -21.71
C HIS A 115 3.10 -5.47 -20.28
N LEU A 116 3.94 -6.48 -20.03
CA LEU A 116 4.11 -7.04 -18.67
C LEU A 116 4.63 -6.01 -17.67
N TYR A 117 5.57 -5.14 -18.05
CA TYR A 117 6.10 -4.12 -17.14
C TYR A 117 5.05 -3.08 -16.76
N ALA A 118 4.23 -2.65 -17.73
CA ALA A 118 3.14 -1.71 -17.51
C ALA A 118 2.06 -2.30 -16.59
N THR A 119 1.66 -3.55 -16.82
CA THR A 119 0.68 -4.23 -15.96
C THR A 119 1.26 -4.52 -14.57
N ARG A 120 2.58 -4.76 -14.46
CA ARG A 120 3.27 -4.88 -13.18
C ARG A 120 3.31 -3.59 -12.38
N ALA A 121 3.50 -2.46 -13.04
CA ALA A 121 3.37 -1.16 -12.39
C ALA A 121 1.93 -0.97 -11.86
N LEU A 122 0.92 -1.36 -12.64
CA LEU A 122 -0.48 -1.30 -12.20
C LEU A 122 -0.76 -2.21 -10.99
N THR A 123 -0.22 -3.44 -10.97
CA THR A 123 -0.33 -4.31 -9.80
C THR A 123 0.38 -3.74 -8.58
N GLY A 124 1.58 -3.18 -8.76
CA GLY A 124 2.37 -2.58 -7.68
C GLY A 124 1.64 -1.40 -7.04
N PHE A 125 0.94 -0.60 -7.85
CA PHE A 125 0.08 0.48 -7.38
C PHE A 125 -1.05 -0.03 -6.48
N GLY A 126 -1.76 -1.07 -6.91
CA GLY A 126 -2.84 -1.67 -6.11
C GLY A 126 -2.34 -2.33 -4.83
N ALA A 127 -1.25 -3.11 -4.93
CA ALA A 127 -0.68 -3.87 -3.82
C ALA A 127 -0.22 -2.96 -2.68
N GLU A 128 0.54 -1.90 -2.97
CA GLU A 128 1.04 -1.03 -1.90
C GLU A 128 -0.03 -0.09 -1.33
N ALA A 129 -1.00 0.32 -2.17
CA ALA A 129 -2.19 0.99 -1.67
C ALA A 129 -2.93 0.10 -0.65
N ILE A 130 -3.11 -1.20 -0.92
CA ILE A 130 -3.69 -2.14 0.03
C ILE A 130 -2.87 -2.18 1.33
N ASN A 131 -1.55 -2.36 1.23
CA ASN A 131 -0.67 -2.50 2.39
C ASN A 131 -0.75 -1.27 3.31
N ALA A 132 -0.66 -0.07 2.73
CA ALA A 132 -0.81 1.18 3.48
C ALA A 132 -2.19 1.29 4.13
N LEU A 133 -3.27 1.02 3.38
CA LEU A 133 -4.64 1.19 3.85
C LEU A 133 -5.02 0.19 4.94
N VAL A 134 -4.52 -1.05 4.89
CA VAL A 134 -4.75 -2.04 5.95
C VAL A 134 -4.11 -1.57 7.25
N GLN A 135 -2.87 -1.08 7.21
CA GLN A 135 -2.18 -0.59 8.41
C GLN A 135 -2.88 0.64 9.02
N ILE A 136 -3.37 1.54 8.16
CA ILE A 136 -4.17 2.69 8.58
C ILE A 136 -5.50 2.22 9.19
N ALA A 137 -6.21 1.29 8.55
CA ALA A 137 -7.47 0.78 9.05
C ALA A 137 -7.34 0.09 10.42
N ILE A 138 -6.28 -0.71 10.64
CA ILE A 138 -5.98 -1.30 11.95
C ILE A 138 -5.74 -0.20 12.97
N SER A 139 -4.94 0.81 12.63
CA SER A 139 -4.65 1.93 13.52
C SER A 139 -5.91 2.74 13.89
N ASP A 140 -6.84 2.90 12.97
CA ASP A 140 -8.09 3.63 13.18
C ASP A 140 -9.08 2.87 14.08
N ILE A 141 -9.12 1.54 14.01
CA ILE A 141 -10.10 0.71 14.76
C ILE A 141 -9.57 0.16 16.09
N THR A 142 -8.26 0.20 16.32
CA THR A 142 -7.63 -0.37 17.52
C THR A 142 -7.03 0.71 18.44
N PRO A 143 -7.16 0.55 19.77
CA PRO A 143 -6.57 1.48 20.70
C PRO A 143 -5.05 1.35 20.69
N LEU A 144 -4.35 2.46 20.96
CA LEU A 144 -2.89 2.57 20.79
C LEU A 144 -2.10 1.49 21.54
N HIS A 145 -2.53 1.11 22.75
CA HIS A 145 -1.81 0.12 23.59
C HIS A 145 -1.96 -1.31 23.08
N GLU A 146 -3.04 -1.65 22.37
CA GLU A 146 -3.27 -2.98 21.78
C GLU A 146 -2.88 -3.07 20.30
N ARG A 147 -2.54 -1.95 19.64
CA ARG A 147 -2.16 -1.93 18.22
C ARG A 147 -1.11 -2.98 17.87
N GLY A 148 -0.10 -3.15 18.72
CA GLY A 148 0.96 -4.14 18.52
C GLY A 148 0.41 -5.58 18.42
N TYR A 149 -0.60 -5.93 19.23
CA TYR A 149 -1.23 -7.25 19.20
C TYR A 149 -1.98 -7.49 17.88
N TYR A 150 -2.77 -6.51 17.43
CA TYR A 150 -3.52 -6.63 16.17
C TYR A 150 -2.62 -6.58 14.93
N PHE A 151 -1.56 -5.77 14.95
CA PHE A 151 -0.51 -5.82 13.93
C PHE A 151 0.19 -7.18 13.92
N GLY A 152 0.41 -7.81 15.08
CA GLY A 152 0.93 -9.16 15.18
C GLY A 152 0.02 -10.20 14.51
N ILE A 153 -1.29 -10.16 14.79
CA ILE A 153 -2.27 -11.07 14.17
C ILE A 153 -2.26 -10.94 12.64
N VAL A 154 -2.31 -9.71 12.12
CA VAL A 154 -2.25 -9.48 10.68
C VAL A 154 -0.86 -9.82 10.13
N GLY A 155 0.19 -9.64 10.91
CA GLY A 155 1.55 -10.04 10.56
C GLY A 155 1.70 -11.54 10.29
N ILE A 156 0.91 -12.39 10.96
CA ILE A 156 0.85 -13.83 10.64
C ILE A 156 0.38 -14.04 9.20
N SER A 157 -0.68 -13.33 8.78
CA SER A 157 -1.20 -13.43 7.40
C SER A 157 -0.16 -12.97 6.37
N VAL A 158 0.63 -11.93 6.69
CA VAL A 158 1.74 -11.47 5.85
C VAL A 158 2.84 -12.53 5.74
N ALA A 159 3.25 -13.12 6.87
CA ALA A 159 4.28 -14.16 6.89
C ALA A 159 3.84 -15.40 6.10
N VAL A 160 2.59 -15.82 6.25
CA VAL A 160 2.01 -16.93 5.49
C VAL A 160 1.93 -16.59 4.00
N GLY A 161 1.54 -15.37 3.64
CA GLY A 161 1.54 -14.90 2.24
C GLY A 161 2.92 -14.97 1.60
N ASN A 162 3.94 -14.45 2.29
CA ASN A 162 5.32 -14.48 1.80
C ASN A 162 5.90 -15.90 1.68
N GLY A 163 5.50 -16.82 2.56
CA GLY A 163 5.92 -18.22 2.49
C GLY A 163 5.19 -19.02 1.40
N LEU A 164 3.87 -18.85 1.29
CA LEU A 164 3.05 -19.59 0.32
C LEU A 164 3.18 -19.07 -1.11
N GLY A 165 3.43 -17.77 -1.30
CA GLY A 165 3.51 -17.16 -2.61
C GLY A 165 4.48 -17.91 -3.54
N PRO A 166 5.78 -18.01 -3.21
CA PRO A 166 6.77 -18.70 -4.02
C PRO A 166 6.42 -20.18 -4.30
N VAL A 167 5.85 -20.86 -3.31
CA VAL A 167 5.45 -22.28 -3.39
C VAL A 167 4.32 -22.46 -4.40
N ILE A 168 3.25 -21.67 -4.28
CA ILE A 168 2.09 -21.74 -5.19
C ILE A 168 2.49 -21.25 -6.59
N GLY A 169 3.19 -20.12 -6.69
CA GLY A 169 3.68 -19.57 -7.95
C GLY A 169 4.58 -20.55 -8.71
N GLY A 170 5.50 -21.21 -7.99
CA GLY A 170 6.39 -22.22 -8.54
C GLY A 170 5.63 -23.47 -9.02
N ALA A 171 4.73 -24.00 -8.18
CA ALA A 171 3.93 -25.16 -8.52
C ALA A 171 3.04 -24.92 -9.76
N LEU A 172 2.37 -23.77 -9.85
CA LEU A 172 1.54 -23.39 -11.02
C LEU A 172 2.38 -23.20 -12.28
N THR A 173 3.56 -22.61 -12.14
CA THR A 173 4.48 -22.38 -13.26
C THR A 173 5.01 -23.68 -13.83
N GLN A 174 5.33 -24.66 -12.97
CA GLN A 174 5.84 -25.97 -13.38
C GLN A 174 4.76 -26.87 -13.98
N SER A 175 3.56 -26.87 -13.40
CA SER A 175 2.49 -27.81 -13.78
C SER A 175 1.70 -27.37 -15.00
N VAL A 176 1.46 -26.07 -15.19
CA VAL A 176 0.54 -25.59 -16.23
C VAL A 176 1.13 -24.42 -17.03
N SER A 177 1.36 -23.27 -16.41
CA SER A 177 1.90 -22.10 -17.11
C SER A 177 2.29 -20.98 -16.13
N TRP A 178 3.31 -20.19 -16.47
CA TRP A 178 3.66 -18.97 -15.74
C TRP A 178 2.51 -17.96 -15.68
N ARG A 179 1.56 -17.99 -16.63
CA ARG A 179 0.40 -17.08 -16.64
C ARG A 179 -0.53 -17.29 -15.46
N LEU A 180 -0.66 -18.54 -15.00
CA LEU A 180 -1.50 -18.87 -13.86
C LEU A 180 -0.96 -18.33 -12.54
N ALA A 181 0.35 -18.07 -12.44
CA ALA A 181 0.93 -17.35 -11.31
C ALA A 181 0.34 -15.93 -11.14
N PHE A 182 -0.29 -15.36 -12.18
CA PHE A 182 -1.03 -14.10 -12.07
C PHE A 182 -2.54 -14.33 -11.89
N TRP A 183 -3.12 -15.25 -12.66
CA TRP A 183 -4.57 -15.45 -12.64
C TRP A 183 -5.09 -16.08 -11.35
N PHE A 184 -4.29 -16.87 -10.63
CA PHE A 184 -4.74 -17.49 -9.38
C PHE A 184 -5.04 -16.47 -8.28
N VAL A 185 -4.42 -15.29 -8.34
CA VAL A 185 -4.65 -14.19 -7.38
C VAL A 185 -5.99 -13.51 -7.63
N CYS A 186 -6.48 -13.50 -8.87
CA CYS A 186 -7.74 -12.85 -9.26
C CYS A 186 -8.98 -13.36 -8.49
N PRO A 187 -9.24 -14.68 -8.35
CA PRO A 187 -10.36 -15.17 -7.54
C PRO A 187 -10.19 -14.84 -6.05
N LEU A 188 -8.96 -14.82 -5.55
CA LEU A 188 -8.67 -14.44 -4.16
C LEU A 188 -8.99 -12.95 -3.92
N ILE A 189 -8.66 -12.08 -4.88
CA ILE A 189 -9.03 -10.66 -4.87
C ILE A 189 -10.56 -10.50 -4.90
N ALA A 190 -11.27 -11.26 -5.74
CA ALA A 190 -12.73 -11.21 -5.81
C ALA A 190 -13.38 -11.59 -4.47
N LEU A 191 -12.88 -12.65 -3.83
CA LEU A 191 -13.29 -13.05 -2.48
C LEU A 191 -12.99 -11.96 -1.45
N ALA A 192 -11.80 -11.36 -1.51
CA ALA A 192 -11.40 -10.29 -0.60
C ALA A 192 -12.29 -9.04 -0.76
N VAL A 193 -12.62 -8.65 -2.00
CA VAL A 193 -13.54 -7.53 -2.30
C VAL A 193 -14.94 -7.83 -1.77
N LEU A 194 -15.47 -9.02 -2.00
CA LEU A 194 -16.80 -9.41 -1.51
C LEU A 194 -16.84 -9.39 0.02
N TYR A 195 -15.88 -10.04 0.66
CA TYR A 195 -15.85 -10.14 2.12
C TYR A 195 -15.66 -8.76 2.78
N LEU A 196 -14.74 -7.95 2.28
CA LEU A 196 -14.53 -6.59 2.74
C LEU A 196 -15.77 -5.71 2.49
N GLY A 197 -16.42 -5.86 1.34
CA GLY A 197 -17.64 -5.15 0.97
C GLY A 197 -18.80 -5.40 1.94
N LEU A 198 -18.94 -6.63 2.43
CA LEU A 198 -19.99 -7.03 3.37
C LEU A 198 -19.70 -6.61 4.81
N VAL A 199 -18.44 -6.72 5.25
CA VAL A 199 -18.07 -6.60 6.66
C VAL A 199 -17.62 -5.18 7.02
N PHE A 200 -16.86 -4.53 6.14
CA PHE A 200 -16.22 -3.27 6.48
C PHE A 200 -17.26 -2.14 6.53
N PRO A 201 -17.33 -1.36 7.62
CA PRO A 201 -18.31 -0.30 7.73
C PRO A 201 -18.10 0.77 6.66
N THR A 202 -19.18 1.19 6.01
CA THR A 202 -19.17 2.32 5.11
C THR A 202 -19.25 3.60 5.94
N ALA A 203 -18.13 4.30 6.11
CA ALA A 203 -18.14 5.70 6.53
C ALA A 203 -18.28 6.56 5.27
N SER A 204 -19.50 6.99 4.95
CA SER A 204 -19.71 7.93 3.86
C SER A 204 -19.29 9.31 4.35
N THR A 205 -18.22 9.89 3.81
CA THR A 205 -17.94 11.32 3.98
C THR A 205 -18.88 12.09 3.04
N PRO A 206 -19.85 12.88 3.54
CA PRO A 206 -20.72 13.68 2.67
C PRO A 206 -19.89 14.73 1.91
N GLY A 207 -20.17 14.95 0.63
CA GLY A 207 -19.58 16.05 -0.16
C GLY A 207 -19.24 15.69 -1.61
N ASP A 208 -19.19 16.71 -2.46
CA ASP A 208 -18.88 16.58 -3.88
C ASP A 208 -17.49 15.97 -4.15
N ILE A 209 -17.44 14.99 -5.06
CA ILE A 209 -16.22 14.29 -5.48
C ILE A 209 -15.18 15.28 -6.02
N TRP A 210 -15.61 16.30 -6.76
CA TRP A 210 -14.71 17.32 -7.32
C TRP A 210 -14.03 18.17 -6.24
N ARG A 211 -14.76 18.52 -5.17
CA ARG A 211 -14.20 19.27 -4.04
C ARG A 211 -13.19 18.42 -3.26
N LYS A 212 -13.43 17.11 -3.17
CA LYS A 212 -12.51 16.12 -2.58
C LYS A 212 -11.23 15.95 -3.39
N ILE A 213 -11.32 15.92 -4.72
CA ILE A 213 -10.17 15.82 -5.63
C ILE A 213 -9.27 17.07 -5.53
N ASN A 214 -9.86 18.26 -5.37
CA ASN A 214 -9.10 19.50 -5.22
C ASN A 214 -8.38 19.63 -3.86
N LEU A 215 -8.69 18.76 -2.88
CA LEU A 215 -7.95 18.69 -1.62
C LEU A 215 -6.67 17.86 -1.72
N VAL A 216 -6.48 17.12 -2.81
CA VAL A 216 -5.26 16.35 -3.05
C VAL A 216 -4.16 17.30 -3.54
N ASP A 217 -2.99 17.23 -2.91
CA ASP A 217 -1.81 17.94 -3.38
C ASP A 217 -1.20 17.23 -4.61
N TRP A 218 -1.68 17.61 -5.78
CA TRP A 218 -1.22 17.08 -7.07
C TRP A 218 0.23 17.43 -7.37
N VAL A 219 0.73 18.57 -6.87
CA VAL A 219 2.12 18.99 -7.09
C VAL A 219 3.05 18.10 -6.28
N GLY A 220 2.75 17.89 -4.99
CA GLY A 220 3.48 16.95 -4.14
C GLY A 220 3.44 15.52 -4.67
N VAL A 221 2.29 15.06 -5.17
CA VAL A 221 2.15 13.75 -5.83
C VAL A 221 3.10 13.61 -7.01
N ILE A 222 3.09 14.56 -7.96
CA ILE A 222 3.92 14.50 -9.16
C ILE A 222 5.41 14.56 -8.79
N LEU A 223 5.79 15.46 -7.88
CA LEU A 223 7.17 15.58 -7.41
C LEU A 223 7.65 14.29 -6.74
N ASN A 224 6.84 13.70 -5.87
CA ASN A 224 7.16 12.44 -5.19
C ASN A 224 7.32 11.30 -6.20
N MET A 225 6.37 11.15 -7.13
CA MET A 225 6.45 10.13 -8.19
C MET A 225 7.72 10.30 -9.04
N ALA A 226 8.02 11.52 -9.48
CA ALA A 226 9.20 11.80 -10.29
C ALA A 226 10.51 11.50 -9.51
N ALA A 227 10.58 11.90 -8.25
CA ALA A 227 11.73 11.62 -7.39
C ALA A 227 11.96 10.11 -7.21
N ILE A 228 10.90 9.36 -6.90
CA ILE A 228 10.96 7.92 -6.68
C ILE A 228 11.36 7.18 -7.95
N ILE A 229 10.81 7.54 -9.10
CA ILE A 229 11.18 6.94 -10.40
C ILE A 229 12.66 7.17 -10.70
N LEU A 230 13.15 8.40 -10.52
CA LEU A 230 14.53 8.77 -10.80
C LEU A 230 15.54 8.16 -9.81
N ILE A 231 15.10 7.78 -8.61
CA ILE A 231 15.94 7.09 -7.63
C ILE A 231 15.90 5.56 -7.83
N LEU A 232 14.72 4.98 -8.01
CA LEU A 232 14.56 3.51 -8.02
C LEU A 232 14.98 2.86 -9.33
N ILE A 233 14.83 3.53 -10.48
CA ILE A 233 15.32 2.99 -11.76
C ILE A 233 16.84 2.74 -11.73
N PRO A 234 17.70 3.73 -11.43
CA PRO A 234 19.14 3.49 -11.40
C PRO A 234 19.57 2.55 -10.26
N LEU A 235 18.87 2.52 -9.13
CA LEU A 235 19.14 1.55 -8.06
C LEU A 235 18.80 0.11 -8.47
N SER A 236 17.68 -0.10 -9.16
CA SER A 236 17.25 -1.43 -9.58
C SER A 236 18.05 -1.99 -10.76
N GLN A 237 18.67 -1.12 -11.57
CA GLN A 237 19.49 -1.48 -12.73
C GLN A 237 20.98 -1.27 -12.50
N GLY A 238 21.38 -0.86 -11.30
CA GLY A 238 22.76 -0.59 -10.96
C GLY A 238 23.59 -1.86 -11.06
N GLY A 239 24.49 -1.89 -12.05
CA GLY A 239 25.39 -3.01 -12.30
C GLY A 239 25.03 -3.78 -13.57
N LEU A 240 23.75 -3.97 -13.91
CA LEU A 240 23.26 -4.56 -15.16
C LEU A 240 21.80 -4.13 -15.42
N PRO A 241 21.44 -3.62 -16.62
CA PRO A 241 22.29 -3.40 -17.79
C PRO A 241 23.17 -2.13 -17.71
N ASN A 242 22.86 -1.20 -16.80
CA ASN A 242 23.59 0.07 -16.72
C ASN A 242 24.68 0.00 -15.64
N ALA A 243 25.93 0.26 -16.03
CA ALA A 243 27.03 0.35 -15.07
C ALA A 243 26.77 1.46 -14.04
N TRP A 244 27.13 1.22 -12.77
CA TRP A 244 27.00 2.20 -11.69
C TRP A 244 27.64 3.56 -12.01
N LYS A 245 28.77 3.54 -12.73
CA LYS A 245 29.52 4.73 -13.12
C LYS A 245 28.97 5.43 -14.38
N SER A 246 27.87 4.94 -14.96
CA SER A 246 27.26 5.57 -16.13
C SER A 246 26.74 6.96 -15.78
N ALA A 247 27.01 7.95 -16.65
CA ALA A 247 26.55 9.32 -16.47
C ALA A 247 25.02 9.39 -16.30
N THR A 248 24.28 8.57 -17.03
CA THR A 248 22.81 8.48 -16.93
C THR A 248 22.35 8.09 -15.52
N ASN A 249 22.98 7.07 -14.91
CA ASN A 249 22.61 6.61 -13.57
C ASN A 249 22.91 7.68 -12.52
N ILE A 250 24.06 8.34 -12.62
CA ILE A 250 24.47 9.41 -11.69
C ILE A 250 23.54 10.61 -11.81
N VAL A 251 23.21 11.05 -13.04
CA VAL A 251 22.31 12.18 -13.28
C VAL A 251 20.90 11.86 -12.75
N MET A 252 20.39 10.66 -12.99
CA MET A 252 19.08 10.23 -12.44
C MET A 252 19.07 10.25 -10.91
N LEU A 253 20.10 9.71 -10.26
CA LEU A 253 20.22 9.70 -8.80
C LEU A 253 20.30 11.10 -8.20
N ILE A 254 21.15 11.97 -8.75
CA ILE A 254 21.31 13.35 -8.26
C ILE A 254 20.01 14.12 -8.46
N THR A 255 19.40 14.04 -9.65
CA THR A 255 18.13 14.73 -9.95
C THR A 255 17.01 14.22 -9.06
N GLY A 256 16.92 12.90 -8.86
CA GLY A 256 15.93 12.28 -7.98
C GLY A 256 16.09 12.72 -6.52
N LEU A 257 17.32 12.81 -6.02
CA LEU A 257 17.60 13.30 -4.66
C LEU A 257 17.26 14.79 -4.52
N LEU A 258 17.54 15.61 -5.54
CA LEU A 258 17.15 17.02 -5.57
C LEU A 258 15.62 17.19 -5.59
N LEU A 259 14.90 16.38 -6.36
CA LEU A 259 13.44 16.40 -6.36
C LEU A 259 12.85 15.91 -5.04
N LEU A 260 13.42 14.87 -4.43
CA LEU A 260 12.97 14.37 -3.14
C LEU A 260 13.18 15.42 -2.04
N THR A 261 14.34 16.06 -2.00
CA THR A 261 14.63 17.14 -1.05
C THR A 261 13.73 18.36 -1.29
N SER A 262 13.45 18.69 -2.54
CA SER A 262 12.50 19.74 -2.91
C SER A 262 11.07 19.40 -2.48
N PHE A 263 10.64 18.15 -2.67
CA PHE A 263 9.34 17.65 -2.20
C PHE A 263 9.22 17.80 -0.68
N VAL A 264 10.21 17.31 0.07
CA VAL A 264 10.26 17.43 1.53
C VAL A 264 10.25 18.90 1.96
N ALA A 265 11.03 19.77 1.31
CA ALA A 265 11.06 21.20 1.62
C ALA A 265 9.71 21.89 1.33
N LEU A 266 9.07 21.62 0.19
CA LEU A 266 7.76 22.19 -0.12
C LEU A 266 6.70 21.74 0.89
N GLU A 267 6.75 20.47 1.26
CA GLU A 267 5.83 19.86 2.20
C GLU A 267 5.92 20.47 3.61
N PHE A 268 7.13 20.67 4.12
CA PHE A 268 7.34 21.22 5.46
C PHE A 268 7.10 22.73 5.54
N TRP A 269 7.31 23.47 4.44
CA TRP A 269 7.39 24.93 4.49
C TRP A 269 6.21 25.65 3.83
N VAL A 270 5.54 25.04 2.86
CA VAL A 270 4.58 25.75 1.98
C VAL A 270 3.17 25.17 2.04
N ILE A 271 3.03 23.85 2.18
CA ILE A 271 1.74 23.18 1.96
C ILE A 271 0.87 23.23 3.22
N LYS A 272 -0.35 23.77 3.09
CA LYS A 272 -1.34 23.88 4.17
C LYS A 272 -1.94 22.53 4.58
N PHE A 273 -1.97 21.55 3.66
CA PHE A 273 -2.45 20.19 3.88
C PHE A 273 -1.39 19.17 3.44
N PRO A 274 -0.27 19.08 4.17
CA PRO A 274 0.86 18.26 3.74
C PRO A 274 0.46 16.79 3.76
N ILE A 275 0.94 15.98 2.83
CA ILE A 275 0.91 14.50 2.79
C ILE A 275 1.64 13.90 3.99
N LEU A 276 2.79 14.46 4.39
CA LEU A 276 3.50 14.12 5.61
C LEU A 276 2.98 14.93 6.81
N PRO A 277 2.85 14.33 8.01
CA PRO A 277 2.51 15.11 9.20
C PRO A 277 3.67 16.06 9.54
N SER A 278 3.45 17.37 9.34
CA SER A 278 4.46 18.42 9.55
C SER A 278 4.82 18.68 11.02
N LYS A 279 4.08 18.08 11.96
CA LYS A 279 4.37 18.16 13.40
C LYS A 279 4.56 16.75 13.95
N PRO A 280 5.60 16.51 14.79
CA PRO A 280 5.64 15.29 15.58
C PRO A 280 4.30 15.16 16.31
N PRO A 281 3.69 13.96 16.34
CA PRO A 281 2.43 13.77 17.04
C PRO A 281 2.63 14.27 18.48
N LYS A 282 1.64 14.99 19.03
CA LYS A 282 1.66 15.51 20.42
C LYS A 282 2.01 14.41 21.44
N LEU A 283 1.91 13.14 21.06
CA LEU A 283 2.40 11.98 21.79
C LEU A 283 3.89 11.98 22.13
N LEU A 284 4.78 12.51 21.27
CA LEU A 284 6.20 12.63 21.61
C LEU A 284 6.45 13.58 22.78
N TYR A 285 5.53 14.53 23.00
CA TYR A 285 5.51 15.35 24.22
C TYR A 285 4.95 14.57 25.40
N ALA A 286 3.88 13.80 25.21
CA ALA A 286 3.25 13.01 26.28
C ALA A 286 4.12 11.88 26.85
N ILE A 287 5.00 11.28 26.03
CA ILE A 287 5.98 10.27 26.48
C ILE A 287 7.14 10.93 27.26
N LYS A 288 7.42 12.22 27.00
CA LYS A 288 8.45 13.00 27.68
C LYS A 288 7.99 13.63 29.00
N THR A 289 6.69 13.74 29.26
CA THR A 289 6.19 14.29 30.52
C THR A 289 6.18 13.19 31.59
N PRO A 290 7.03 13.29 32.64
CA PRO A 290 6.91 12.38 33.79
C PRO A 290 5.52 12.53 34.43
N ALA A 291 4.95 11.39 34.85
CA ALA A 291 3.57 11.27 35.34
C ALA A 291 3.20 12.21 36.50
N ASN A 292 4.18 12.82 37.18
CA ASN A 292 3.96 13.74 38.30
C ASN A 292 3.39 15.11 37.92
N GLN A 293 3.31 15.47 36.63
CA GLN A 293 2.74 16.77 36.21
C GLN A 293 1.28 16.71 35.75
N MET A 294 0.64 15.54 35.71
CA MET A 294 -0.76 15.41 35.27
C MET A 294 -1.81 15.50 36.40
N ASN A 295 -1.38 15.59 37.67
CA ASN A 295 -2.29 15.71 38.84
C ASN A 295 -2.39 17.13 39.41
N GLY A 296 -1.96 18.16 38.66
CA GLY A 296 -1.83 19.53 39.15
C GLY A 296 -2.55 20.61 38.34
N ALA A 297 -3.64 20.26 37.64
CA ALA A 297 -4.51 21.23 36.97
C ALA A 297 -5.97 20.79 37.03
#